data_AF-A0A2N5KRC9-F1
#
_entry.id   AF-A0A2N5KRC9-F1
#
_cell.length_a   1.000
_cell.length_b   1.000
_cell.length_c   1.000
_cell.angle_alpha   90.00
_cell.angle_beta   90.00
_cell.angle_gamma   90.00
#
_symmetry.space_group_name_H-M   'P 1'
#
loop_
_entity.id
_entity.type
_entity.pdbx_description
1 polymer ?
#
loop_
_entity_poly.entity_id
_entity_poly.type
_entity_poly.pdbx_seq_one_letter_code
_entity_poly.pdbx_strand_id
1 'polypeptide(L)'
;MLANGMHVISDDLLAYTVPQGTKGKCRVRVYEPDDPELDATVVIASDLPDNPGPSVREAASTIAARVAASFRLYRRPVFVEHRPPEDFELVWFGRYRAQEIRRMGPHLLWDLEVGQPERKPLDRETVEALVGQTV
;
A
#
# COMPACT_ATOMS: atom_id res chain seq x y z
N MET A 1 -27.41 6.92 -12.87
CA MET A 1 -26.29 6.14 -12.34
C MET A 1 -25.10 7.08 -12.32
N LEU A 2 -24.78 7.65 -11.16
CA LEU A 2 -23.57 8.44 -10.97
C LEU A 2 -22.45 7.47 -10.64
N ALA A 3 -21.28 7.68 -11.24
CA ALA A 3 -20.14 6.77 -11.29
C ALA A 3 -19.52 6.49 -9.91
N ASN A 4 -18.94 5.29 -9.79
CA ASN A 4 -18.16 4.78 -8.67
C ASN A 4 -17.17 5.84 -8.15
N GLY A 5 -17.42 6.39 -6.96
CA GLY A 5 -16.49 7.28 -6.27
C GLY A 5 -15.44 6.48 -5.50
N MET A 6 -14.31 7.13 -5.23
CA MET A 6 -13.30 6.66 -4.30
C MET A 6 -13.25 7.64 -3.15
N HIS A 7 -13.15 7.16 -1.92
CA HIS A 7 -13.08 8.00 -0.74
C HIS A 7 -11.88 7.64 0.14
N VAL A 8 -11.20 8.66 0.65
CA VAL A 8 -10.06 8.49 1.56
C VAL A 8 -10.56 7.95 2.88
N ILE A 9 -10.10 6.76 3.26
CA ILE A 9 -10.37 6.15 4.58
C ILE A 9 -9.19 6.28 5.54
N SER A 10 -7.99 6.56 5.02
CA SER A 10 -6.81 6.84 5.82
C SER A 10 -5.79 7.66 5.05
N ASP A 11 -5.15 8.58 5.76
CA ASP A 11 -4.01 9.36 5.28
C ASP A 11 -3.04 9.58 6.45
N ASP A 12 -2.16 8.60 6.66
CA ASP A 12 -1.39 8.48 7.90
C ASP A 12 0.08 8.11 7.66
N LEU A 13 0.90 8.31 8.69
CA LEU A 13 2.28 7.85 8.72
C LEU A 13 2.34 6.37 9.12
N LEU A 14 2.89 5.54 8.24
CA LEU A 14 3.17 4.14 8.52
C LEU A 14 4.64 3.95 8.90
N ALA A 15 4.89 3.55 10.16
CA ALA A 15 6.18 3.00 10.56
C ALA A 15 6.30 1.53 10.13
N TYR A 16 7.46 1.14 9.60
CA TYR A 16 7.76 -0.24 9.19
C TYR A 16 9.15 -0.67 9.62
N THR A 17 9.37 -1.98 9.60
CA THR A 17 10.67 -2.61 9.87
C THR A 17 10.90 -3.67 8.81
N VAL A 18 11.94 -3.50 8.00
CA VAL A 18 12.32 -4.47 6.97
C VAL A 18 12.97 -5.70 7.61
N PRO A 19 13.07 -6.86 6.92
CA PRO A 19 13.60 -8.10 7.50
C PRO A 19 14.97 -7.99 8.18
N GLN A 20 15.82 -7.07 7.72
CA GLN A 20 17.14 -6.77 8.30
C GLN A 20 17.06 -6.02 9.66
N GLY A 21 15.87 -5.66 10.12
CA GLY A 21 15.64 -4.95 11.39
C GLY A 21 15.70 -3.42 11.26
N THR A 22 16.05 -2.88 10.09
CA THR A 22 16.06 -1.43 9.86
C THR A 22 14.65 -0.87 9.88
N LYS A 23 14.45 0.23 10.61
CA LYS A 23 13.16 0.92 10.74
C LYS A 23 13.07 2.07 9.75
N GLY A 24 11.90 2.24 9.15
CA GLY A 24 11.57 3.36 8.27
C GLY A 24 10.16 3.86 8.51
N LYS A 25 9.81 4.94 7.80
CA LYS A 25 8.46 5.51 7.78
C LYS A 25 8.11 6.05 6.40
N CYS A 26 6.85 5.91 6.03
CA CYS A 26 6.27 6.50 4.82
C CYS A 26 4.89 7.08 5.12
N ARG A 27 4.34 7.87 4.21
CA ARG A 27 2.93 8.27 4.26
C ARG A 27 2.12 7.26 3.45
N VAL A 28 1.02 6.76 4.01
CA VAL A 28 0.11 5.84 3.32
C VAL A 28 -1.26 6.50 3.24
N ARG A 29 -1.76 6.59 2.01
CA ARG A 29 -3.15 6.96 1.71
C ARG A 29 -3.90 5.74 1.23
N VAL A 30 -5.06 5.47 1.81
CA VAL A 30 -5.93 4.35 1.44
C VAL A 30 -7.27 4.90 0.99
N TYR A 31 -7.68 4.49 -0.21
CA TYR A 31 -8.93 4.89 -0.85
C TYR A 31 -9.79 3.65 -1.03
N GLU A 32 -11.03 3.70 -0.55
CA GLU A 32 -12.02 2.67 -0.78
C GLU A 32 -13.00 3.10 -1.88
N PRO A 33 -13.40 2.16 -2.76
CA PRO A 33 -14.46 2.41 -3.72
C PRO A 33 -15.82 2.44 -3.02
N ASP A 34 -16.76 3.22 -3.57
CA ASP A 34 -18.16 3.21 -3.15
C ASP A 34 -18.82 1.84 -3.40
N ASP A 35 -18.37 1.12 -4.44
CA ASP A 35 -18.77 -0.26 -4.75
C ASP A 35 -17.54 -1.20 -4.74
N PRO A 36 -17.26 -1.86 -3.60
CA PRO A 36 -16.13 -2.79 -3.47
C PRO A 36 -16.33 -4.12 -4.19
N GLU A 37 -17.51 -4.38 -4.78
CA GLU A 37 -17.70 -5.54 -5.64
C GLU A 37 -17.12 -5.30 -7.04
N LEU A 38 -17.17 -4.06 -7.51
CA LEU A 38 -16.72 -3.64 -8.84
C LEU A 38 -15.27 -3.17 -8.88
N ASP A 39 -14.86 -2.39 -7.88
CA ASP A 39 -13.55 -1.75 -7.85
C ASP A 39 -12.66 -2.25 -6.68
N ALA A 40 -11.37 -1.99 -6.79
CA ALA A 40 -10.38 -2.39 -5.78
C ALA A 40 -9.96 -1.18 -4.92
N THR A 41 -9.68 -1.42 -3.65
CA THR A 41 -8.99 -0.45 -2.78
C THR A 41 -7.70 0.02 -3.44
N VAL A 42 -7.47 1.33 -3.46
CA VAL A 42 -6.21 1.93 -3.93
C VAL A 42 -5.37 2.33 -2.71
N VAL A 43 -4.09 1.95 -2.72
CA VAL A 43 -3.13 2.30 -1.69
C VAL A 43 -2.01 3.09 -2.34
N ILE A 44 -1.77 4.32 -1.87
CA ILE A 44 -0.62 5.13 -2.28
C ILE A 44 0.36 5.21 -1.11
N ALA A 45 1.53 4.59 -1.25
CA ALA A 45 2.64 4.68 -0.31
C ALA A 45 3.65 5.72 -0.82
N SER A 46 3.82 6.82 -0.09
CA SER A 46 4.69 7.93 -0.47
C SER A 46 5.95 7.99 0.39
N ASP A 47 7.11 8.11 -0.27
CA ASP A 47 8.38 8.39 0.40
C ASP A 47 8.28 9.70 1.21
N LEU A 48 8.98 9.72 2.34
CA LEU A 48 9.15 10.92 3.16
C LEU A 48 10.60 11.38 3.07
N PRO A 49 10.86 12.69 2.94
CA PRO A 49 12.23 13.22 2.85
C PRO A 49 13.05 12.97 4.12
N ASP A 50 12.39 12.76 5.26
CA ASP A 50 13.00 12.51 6.56
C ASP A 50 12.89 11.04 7.00
N ASN A 51 12.63 10.12 6.06
CA ASN A 51 12.64 8.68 6.34
C ASN A 51 14.07 8.21 6.67
N PRO A 52 14.33 7.70 7.88
CA PRO A 52 15.68 7.24 8.27
C PRO A 52 16.00 5.82 7.76
N GLY A 53 15.01 5.13 7.18
CA GLY A 53 15.12 3.75 6.73
C GLY A 53 15.14 3.60 5.21
N PRO A 54 14.98 2.36 4.71
CA PRO A 54 14.87 2.10 3.28
C PRO A 54 13.69 2.85 2.67
N SER A 55 13.79 3.23 1.40
CA SER A 55 12.69 3.86 0.64
C SER A 55 11.45 2.98 0.57
N VAL A 56 10.31 3.55 0.21
CA VAL A 56 9.07 2.82 -0.08
C VAL A 56 9.34 1.73 -1.12
N ARG A 57 10.12 2.05 -2.16
CA ARG A 57 10.48 1.10 -3.22
C ARG A 57 11.22 -0.13 -2.70
N GLU A 58 12.16 0.06 -1.78
CA GLU A 58 12.92 -1.03 -1.17
C GLU A 58 12.09 -1.81 -0.14
N ALA A 59 11.16 -1.13 0.54
CA ALA A 59 10.32 -1.70 1.58
C ALA A 59 8.93 -2.16 1.10
N ALA A 60 8.68 -2.14 -0.22
CA ALA A 60 7.36 -2.31 -0.84
C ALA A 60 6.57 -3.51 -0.30
N SER A 61 7.19 -4.69 -0.28
CA SER A 61 6.55 -5.91 0.23
C SER A 61 6.19 -5.80 1.72
N THR A 62 7.04 -5.17 2.54
CA THR A 62 6.79 -4.96 3.98
C THR A 62 5.63 -3.98 4.19
N ILE A 63 5.61 -2.89 3.43
CA ILE A 63 4.57 -1.87 3.50
C ILE A 63 3.24 -2.46 3.04
N ALA A 64 3.19 -3.10 1.87
CA ALA A 64 1.99 -3.71 1.32
C ALA A 64 1.39 -4.76 2.27
N ALA A 65 2.23 -5.61 2.87
CA ALA A 65 1.82 -6.57 3.89
C ALA A 65 1.19 -5.89 5.11
N ARG A 66 1.83 -4.83 5.63
CA ARG A 66 1.37 -4.13 6.82
C ARG A 66 0.07 -3.37 6.57
N VAL A 67 -0.10 -2.75 5.41
CA VAL A 67 -1.35 -2.10 4.99
C VAL A 67 -2.45 -3.13 4.85
N ALA A 68 -2.24 -4.21 4.10
CA ALA A 68 -3.27 -5.23 3.93
C ALA A 68 -3.70 -5.87 5.26
N ALA A 69 -2.78 -6.07 6.21
CA ALA A 69 -3.12 -6.52 7.56
C ALA A 69 -3.92 -5.47 8.36
N SER A 70 -3.50 -4.20 8.32
CA SER A 70 -4.11 -3.11 9.11
C SER A 70 -5.53 -2.79 8.64
N PHE A 71 -5.75 -2.81 7.33
CA PHE A 71 -7.04 -2.51 6.69
C PHE A 71 -7.86 -3.75 6.36
N ARG A 72 -7.38 -4.95 6.73
CA ARG A 72 -8.04 -6.24 6.46
C ARG A 72 -8.44 -6.40 4.98
N LEU A 73 -7.53 -6.07 4.07
CA LEU A 73 -7.80 -6.10 2.63
C LEU A 73 -7.97 -7.56 2.17
N TYR A 74 -9.21 -7.96 1.89
CA TYR A 74 -9.55 -9.31 1.45
C TYR A 74 -9.40 -9.53 -0.06
N ARG A 75 -9.42 -8.44 -0.84
CA ARG A 75 -9.12 -8.42 -2.28
C ARG A 75 -7.74 -7.79 -2.51
N ARG A 76 -7.12 -8.09 -3.66
CA ARG A 76 -5.83 -7.48 -4.03
C ARG A 76 -6.05 -5.98 -4.26
N PRO A 77 -5.38 -5.09 -3.51
CA PRO A 77 -5.47 -3.66 -3.77
C PRO A 77 -4.67 -3.29 -5.02
N VAL A 78 -5.00 -2.13 -5.59
CA VAL A 78 -4.09 -1.41 -6.49
C VAL A 78 -3.07 -0.69 -5.61
N PHE A 79 -1.82 -1.13 -5.65
CA PHE A 79 -0.75 -0.54 -4.85
C PHE A 79 0.10 0.38 -5.71
N VAL A 80 0.29 1.62 -5.26
CA VAL A 80 1.06 2.65 -5.95
C VAL A 80 2.18 3.12 -5.02
N GLU A 81 3.42 3.03 -5.50
CA GLU A 81 4.56 3.71 -4.89
C GLU A 81 4.60 5.15 -5.41
N HIS A 82 4.90 6.11 -4.54
CA HIS A 82 5.04 7.51 -4.90
C HIS A 82 6.35 8.06 -4.32
N ARG A 83 7.20 8.63 -5.18
CA ARG A 83 8.41 9.36 -4.78
C ARG A 83 8.22 10.84 -5.11
N PRO A 84 7.99 11.69 -4.09
CA PRO A 84 7.85 13.11 -4.31
C PRO A 84 9.08 13.73 -4.98
N PRO A 85 8.92 14.79 -5.80
CA PRO A 85 7.66 15.49 -6.03
C PRO A 85 6.74 14.82 -7.07
N GLU A 86 7.26 14.04 -8.03
CA GLU A 86 6.52 13.64 -9.23
C GLU A 86 6.99 12.30 -9.84
N ASP A 87 6.83 11.18 -9.13
CA ASP A 87 7.16 9.84 -9.63
C ASP A 87 6.22 8.79 -9.02
N PHE A 88 5.45 8.08 -9.86
CA PHE A 88 4.52 7.04 -9.43
C PHE A 88 4.81 5.71 -10.14
N GLU A 89 4.78 4.62 -9.38
CA GLU A 89 4.88 3.26 -9.92
C GLU A 89 3.67 2.43 -9.46
N LEU A 90 2.93 1.85 -10.41
CA LEU A 90 2.02 0.76 -10.11
C LEU A 90 2.84 -0.46 -9.70
N VAL A 91 2.47 -1.08 -8.59
CA VAL A 91 3.15 -2.27 -8.06
C VAL A 91 2.19 -3.42 -7.95
N TRP A 92 2.61 -4.55 -8.48
CA TRP A 92 1.94 -5.82 -8.26
C TRP A 92 2.96 -6.85 -7.78
N PHE A 93 2.43 -7.85 -7.09
CA PHE A 93 3.23 -8.91 -6.52
C PHE A 93 2.69 -10.23 -7.04
N GLY A 94 3.60 -11.10 -7.49
CA GLY A 94 3.23 -12.43 -8.03
C GLY A 94 2.46 -13.28 -7.02
N ARG A 95 2.60 -13.00 -5.72
CA ARG A 95 1.92 -13.69 -4.63
C ARG A 95 1.45 -12.70 -3.58
N TYR A 96 0.18 -12.83 -3.19
CA TYR A 96 -0.37 -12.28 -1.96
C TYR A 96 -0.87 -13.48 -1.15
N ARG A 97 -0.11 -13.90 -0.14
CA ARG A 97 -0.57 -14.94 0.78
C ARG A 97 -0.60 -14.38 2.18
N ALA A 98 -1.79 -14.02 2.65
CA ALA A 98 -2.02 -13.87 4.07
C ALA A 98 -1.79 -15.24 4.73
N GLN A 99 -0.77 -15.33 5.57
CA GLN A 99 -0.53 -16.48 6.41
C GLN A 99 -0.70 -16.05 7.86
N GLU A 100 -1.52 -16.79 8.59
CA GLU A 100 -1.56 -16.69 10.04
C GLU A 100 -0.20 -17.15 10.57
N ILE A 101 0.57 -16.24 11.18
CA ILE A 101 1.80 -16.60 11.89
C ILE A 101 1.55 -16.42 13.38
N ARG A 102 1.53 -17.54 14.09
CA ARG A 102 1.65 -17.54 15.56
C ARG A 102 3.09 -17.17 15.92
N ARG A 103 3.37 -15.89 16.16
CA ARG A 103 4.56 -15.52 16.97
C ARG A 103 4.14 -15.53 18.44
N MET A 104 5.03 -16.00 19.32
CA MET A 104 4.75 -16.18 20.75
C MET A 104 4.10 -14.92 21.36
N GLY A 105 2.83 -15.05 21.74
CA GLY A 105 1.99 -14.00 22.32
C GLY A 105 0.50 -14.35 22.19
N PRO A 106 -0.40 -13.71 22.95
CA PRO A 106 -1.85 -14.00 22.93
C PRO A 106 -2.58 -13.46 21.70
N HIS A 107 -1.87 -12.86 20.74
CA HIS A 107 -2.44 -12.20 19.57
C HIS A 107 -2.02 -12.88 18.28
N LEU A 108 -3.01 -13.13 17.42
CA LEU A 108 -2.79 -13.58 16.05
C LEU A 108 -2.06 -12.47 15.28
N LEU A 109 -0.90 -12.78 14.70
CA LEU A 109 -0.26 -11.91 13.72
C LEU A 109 -0.58 -12.45 12.33
N TRP A 110 -1.03 -11.55 11.47
CA TRP A 110 -1.12 -11.80 10.03
C TRP A 110 0.24 -11.44 9.44
N ASP A 111 0.93 -12.41 8.84
CA ASP A 111 2.05 -12.12 7.96
C ASP A 111 1.55 -12.26 6.54
N LEU A 112 1.74 -11.24 5.72
CA LEU A 112 1.42 -11.30 4.31
C LEU A 112 2.73 -11.58 3.60
N GLU A 113 2.89 -12.83 3.16
CA GLU A 113 3.94 -13.17 2.22
C GLU A 113 3.56 -12.50 0.89
N VAL A 114 4.19 -11.36 0.66
CA VAL A 114 4.10 -10.61 -0.57
C VAL A 114 5.33 -10.97 -1.40
N GLY A 115 5.12 -11.47 -2.62
CA GLY A 115 6.20 -11.87 -3.52
C GLY A 115 7.13 -10.72 -3.91
N GLN A 116 8.02 -10.96 -4.88
CA GLN A 116 8.83 -9.86 -5.42
C GLN A 116 7.93 -8.83 -6.12
N PRO A 117 8.18 -7.51 -5.89
CA PRO A 117 7.45 -6.45 -6.55
C PRO A 117 7.87 -6.32 -8.01
N GLU A 118 6.90 -6.37 -8.90
CA GLU A 118 7.00 -5.90 -10.27
C GLU A 118 6.38 -4.51 -10.37
N ARG A 119 6.90 -3.69 -11.28
CA ARG A 119 6.55 -2.25 -11.35
C ARG A 119 6.31 -1.79 -12.77
N LYS A 120 5.41 -0.82 -12.90
CA LYS A 120 5.19 -0.06 -14.12
C LYS A 120 5.02 1.42 -13.77
N PRO A 121 5.70 2.34 -14.46
CA PRO A 121 5.46 3.77 -14.28
C PRO A 121 3.99 4.15 -14.51
N LEU A 122 3.49 5.07 -13.70
CA LEU A 122 2.22 5.76 -13.88
C LEU A 122 2.46 7.27 -13.95
N ASP A 123 1.68 7.96 -14.76
CA ASP A 123 1.59 9.41 -14.68
C ASP A 123 0.58 9.84 -13.59
N ARG A 124 0.69 11.11 -13.20
CA ARG A 124 -0.19 11.72 -12.19
C ARG A 124 -1.66 11.63 -12.60
N GLU A 125 -2.00 11.90 -13.86
CA GLU A 125 -3.38 11.89 -14.36
C GLU A 125 -4.02 10.51 -14.18
N THR A 126 -3.28 9.44 -14.47
CA THR A 126 -3.75 8.07 -14.26
C THR A 126 -3.98 7.78 -12.78
N VAL A 127 -3.09 8.24 -11.89
CA VAL A 127 -3.26 8.06 -10.44
C VAL A 127 -4.48 8.84 -9.94
N GLU A 128 -4.66 10.08 -10.37
CA GLU A 128 -5.82 10.91 -9.99
C GLU A 128 -7.13 10.32 -10.53
N ALA A 129 -7.11 9.72 -11.73
CA ALA A 129 -8.25 8.96 -12.25
C ALA A 129 -8.56 7.71 -11.43
N LEU A 130 -7.55 7.00 -10.92
CA LEU A 130 -7.72 5.83 -10.05
C LEU A 130 -8.37 6.18 -8.71
N VAL A 131 -8.10 7.38 -8.16
CA VAL A 131 -8.61 7.79 -6.85
C VAL A 131 -9.71 8.85 -6.91
N GLY A 132 -10.09 9.31 -8.10
CA GLY A 132 -11.15 10.32 -8.31
C GLY A 132 -10.84 11.71 -7.75
N GLN A 133 -9.60 11.99 -7.36
CA GLN A 133 -9.18 13.24 -6.71
C GLN A 133 -7.68 13.52 -6.93
N THR A 134 -7.25 14.76 -6.66
CA THR A 134 -5.83 15.17 -6.76
C THR A 134 -4.97 14.50 -5.69
N VAL A 135 -3.72 14.15 -6.04
CA VAL A 135 -2.78 13.41 -5.18
C VAL A 135 -1.47 14.12 -4.85
#